data_AF-A0A416JWM7-F1
#
_entry.id   AF-A0A416JWM7-F1
#
_cell.length_a   1.000
_cell.length_b   1.000
_cell.length_c   1.000
_cell.angle_alpha   90.00
_cell.angle_beta   90.00
_cell.angle_gamma   90.00
#
_symmetry.space_group_name_H-M   'P 1'
#
loop_
_entity.id
_entity.type
_entity.pdbx_description
1 polymer ?
#
loop_
_entity_poly.entity_id
_entity_poly.type
_entity_poly.pdbx_seq_one_letter_code
_entity_poly.pdbx_strand_id
1 'polypeptide(L)'
;MTVPRELSWKGGILCQKPVRELEALRKDEIVFEQGEAEIHGGTFDLVAERDIAGDIPVRICFNQEFQITYGHGVVSMEFLNNTGSGRTIRKAKLDGLQNVRILMDVSLMEVYFNDGELVMTTRYYPEDPMTTKVSISGMEQVKGWTMAGQ
;
A
#
# COMPACT_ATOMS: atom_id res chain seq x y z
N MET A 1 -4.83 4.54 -15.16
CA MET A 1 -3.62 5.39 -15.08
C MET A 1 -3.22 5.49 -13.62
N THR A 2 -2.00 5.94 -13.31
CA THR A 2 -1.68 6.32 -11.93
C THR A 2 -2.41 7.59 -11.53
N VAL A 3 -2.64 7.79 -10.25
CA VAL A 3 -3.13 9.08 -9.73
C VAL A 3 -2.11 10.20 -10.00
N PRO A 4 -2.54 11.47 -10.09
CA PRO A 4 -1.62 12.61 -10.09
C PRO A 4 -0.78 12.63 -8.82
N ARG A 5 0.48 13.05 -8.96
CA ARG A 5 1.45 13.09 -7.86
C ARG A 5 2.08 14.46 -7.72
N GLU A 6 2.24 14.91 -6.48
CA GLU A 6 3.09 16.04 -6.15
C GLU A 6 4.55 15.58 -6.08
N LEU A 7 5.43 16.31 -6.76
CA LEU A 7 6.87 16.06 -6.73
C LEU A 7 7.54 17.00 -5.74
N SER A 8 8.43 16.45 -4.92
CA SER A 8 9.28 17.20 -4.02
C SER A 8 10.70 16.63 -4.04
N TRP A 9 11.68 17.45 -3.66
CA TRP A 9 13.07 17.05 -3.60
C TRP A 9 13.57 17.13 -2.17
N LYS A 10 13.97 15.99 -1.58
CA LYS A 10 14.42 15.90 -0.19
C LYS A 10 15.67 15.02 -0.12
N GLY A 11 16.77 15.56 0.42
CA GLY A 11 17.98 14.77 0.65
C GLY A 11 18.60 14.13 -0.61
N GLY A 12 18.39 14.72 -1.79
CA GLY A 12 18.86 14.15 -3.07
C GLY A 12 17.91 13.12 -3.68
N ILE A 13 16.73 12.93 -3.11
CA ILE A 13 15.70 11.99 -3.55
C ILE A 13 14.51 12.77 -4.13
N LEU A 14 14.02 12.33 -5.29
CA LEU A 14 12.75 12.78 -5.85
C LEU A 14 11.60 12.03 -5.18
N CYS A 15 10.95 12.67 -4.22
CA CYS A 15 9.79 12.12 -3.53
C CYS A 15 8.52 12.40 -4.33
N GLN A 16 7.63 11.41 -4.41
CA GLN A 16 6.34 11.53 -5.11
C GLN A 16 5.22 11.14 -4.15
N LYS A 17 4.29 12.06 -3.86
CA LYS A 17 3.12 11.78 -3.04
C LYS A 17 1.84 11.87 -3.87
N PRO A 18 0.78 11.11 -3.56
CA PRO A 18 -0.52 11.38 -4.14
C PRO A 18 -0.91 12.84 -3.87
N VAL A 19 -1.51 13.51 -4.85
CA VAL A 19 -2.01 14.89 -4.65
C VAL A 19 -2.98 14.93 -3.47
N ARG A 20 -2.92 16.00 -2.67
CA ARG A 20 -3.73 16.15 -1.45
C ARG A 20 -5.23 16.10 -1.72
N GLU A 21 -5.66 16.51 -2.91
CA GLU A 21 -7.08 16.54 -3.32
C GLU A 21 -7.73 15.14 -3.29
N LEU A 22 -6.93 14.06 -3.37
CA LEU A 22 -7.44 12.69 -3.21
C LEU A 22 -8.00 12.43 -1.82
N GLU A 23 -7.57 13.15 -0.80
CA GLU A 23 -8.11 12.98 0.56
C GLU A 23 -9.60 13.36 0.63
N ALA A 24 -10.08 14.22 -0.27
CA ALA A 24 -11.51 14.54 -0.39
C ALA A 24 -12.37 13.37 -0.88
N LEU A 25 -11.75 12.32 -1.45
CA LEU A 25 -12.44 11.10 -1.88
C LEU A 25 -12.61 10.09 -0.74
N ARG A 26 -11.90 10.25 0.39
CA ARG A 26 -12.04 9.39 1.56
C ARG A 26 -13.48 9.44 2.09
N LYS A 27 -14.02 8.28 2.43
CA LYS A 27 -15.37 8.09 2.98
C LYS A 27 -15.27 7.49 4.38
N ASP A 28 -15.80 6.29 4.56
CA ASP A 28 -15.89 5.64 5.85
C ASP A 28 -14.51 5.15 6.27
N GLU A 29 -14.19 5.33 7.54
CA GLU A 29 -12.96 4.80 8.12
C GLU A 29 -13.07 3.26 8.22
N ILE A 30 -11.97 2.59 7.87
CA ILE A 30 -11.84 1.14 7.93
C ILE A 30 -11.33 0.78 9.32
N VAL A 31 -12.10 -0.05 10.02
CA VAL A 31 -11.72 -0.55 11.34
C VAL A 31 -10.81 -1.77 11.17
N PHE A 32 -9.62 -1.71 11.77
CA PHE A 32 -8.70 -2.83 11.85
C PHE A 32 -8.78 -3.47 13.24
N GLU A 33 -9.07 -4.76 13.28
CA GLU A 33 -9.04 -5.57 14.49
C GLU A 33 -7.78 -6.43 14.49
N GLN A 34 -6.88 -6.21 15.45
CA GLN A 34 -5.60 -6.93 15.56
C GLN A 34 -4.75 -6.92 14.27
N GLY A 35 -4.83 -5.82 13.50
CA GLY A 35 -4.12 -5.68 12.23
C GLY A 35 -4.82 -6.31 11.02
N GLU A 36 -6.04 -6.80 11.19
CA GLU A 36 -6.85 -7.38 10.12
C GLU A 36 -8.10 -6.55 9.83
N ALA A 37 -8.53 -6.52 8.57
CA ALA A 37 -9.78 -5.91 8.15
C ALA A 37 -10.36 -6.62 6.91
N GLU A 38 -11.68 -6.68 6.81
CA GLU A 38 -12.39 -7.00 5.58
C GLU A 38 -12.99 -5.71 5.01
N ILE A 39 -12.58 -5.34 3.79
CA ILE A 39 -12.92 -4.06 3.17
C ILE A 39 -13.82 -4.34 1.97
N HIS A 40 -15.00 -3.71 1.95
CA HIS A 40 -15.95 -3.83 0.84
C HIS A 40 -15.84 -2.65 -0.14
N GLY A 41 -16.20 -2.90 -1.41
CA GLY A 41 -16.23 -1.89 -2.47
C GLY A 41 -14.99 -1.86 -3.37
N GLY A 42 -13.95 -2.64 -3.06
CA GLY A 42 -12.77 -2.81 -3.92
C GLY A 42 -11.83 -1.61 -4.03
N THR A 43 -12.14 -0.48 -3.39
CA THR A 43 -11.33 0.74 -3.45
C THR A 43 -11.11 1.33 -2.06
N PHE A 44 -9.86 1.63 -1.71
CA PHE A 44 -9.50 2.18 -0.41
C PHE A 44 -8.14 2.89 -0.42
N ASP A 45 -7.94 3.78 0.55
CA ASP A 45 -6.68 4.43 0.87
C ASP A 45 -6.25 3.97 2.26
N LEU A 46 -5.10 3.30 2.36
CA LEU A 46 -4.57 2.74 3.59
C LEU A 46 -3.25 3.42 3.92
N VAL A 47 -3.09 3.85 5.16
CA VAL A 47 -1.85 4.40 5.71
C VAL A 47 -1.45 3.57 6.91
N ALA A 48 -0.22 3.06 6.89
CA ALA A 48 0.37 2.36 8.02
C ALA A 48 1.71 3.01 8.39
N GLU A 49 1.93 3.23 9.69
CA GLU A 49 3.09 3.92 10.23
C GLU A 49 3.70 3.14 11.41
N ARG A 50 4.95 3.51 11.71
CA ARG A 50 5.71 3.01 12.86
C ARG A 50 6.38 4.18 13.57
N ASP A 51 6.52 4.07 14.88
CA ASP A 51 7.16 5.08 15.71
C ASP A 51 8.66 5.16 15.44
N ILE A 52 9.29 4.01 15.17
CA ILE A 52 10.74 3.92 14.92
C ILE A 52 11.00 3.25 13.56
N ALA A 53 11.65 3.99 12.67
CA ALA A 53 12.20 3.45 11.43
C ALA A 53 13.30 2.43 11.76
N GLY A 54 13.28 1.27 11.10
CA GLY A 54 14.27 0.22 11.35
C GLY A 54 14.12 -0.98 10.43
N ASP A 55 14.82 -2.06 10.77
CA ASP A 55 14.81 -3.32 10.00
C ASP A 55 13.86 -4.38 10.56
N ILE A 56 12.88 -3.96 11.38
CA ILE A 56 11.90 -4.89 11.92
C ILE A 56 11.02 -5.38 10.76
N PRO A 57 10.86 -6.69 10.55
CA PRO A 57 10.10 -7.23 9.44
C PRO A 57 8.66 -6.71 9.39
N VAL A 58 8.19 -6.39 8.19
CA VAL A 58 6.82 -5.97 7.91
C VAL A 58 6.21 -6.91 6.90
N ARG A 59 4.93 -7.23 7.07
CA ARG A 59 4.13 -7.94 6.08
C ARG A 59 2.74 -7.33 5.99
N ILE A 60 2.31 -6.97 4.80
CA ILE A 60 0.95 -6.56 4.47
C ILE A 60 0.43 -7.53 3.40
N CYS A 61 -0.67 -8.20 3.67
CA CYS A 61 -1.22 -9.24 2.81
C CYS A 61 -2.63 -8.87 2.36
N PHE A 62 -2.93 -9.05 1.07
CA PHE A 62 -4.22 -8.77 0.44
C PHE A 62 -4.77 -10.07 -0.14
N ASN A 63 -5.94 -10.51 0.33
CA ASN A 63 -6.65 -11.74 -0.08
C ASN A 63 -5.85 -13.05 -0.01
N GLN A 64 -4.64 -13.06 0.57
CA GLN A 64 -3.66 -14.14 0.41
C GLN A 64 -3.18 -14.32 -1.05
N GLU A 65 -3.38 -13.31 -1.88
CA GLU A 65 -3.08 -13.29 -3.32
C GLU A 65 -1.88 -12.38 -3.63
N PHE A 66 -1.73 -11.30 -2.87
CA PHE A 66 -0.68 -10.31 -3.03
C PHE A 66 -0.13 -9.91 -1.68
N GLN A 67 1.19 -9.74 -1.57
CA GLN A 67 1.83 -9.28 -0.35
C GLN A 67 2.89 -8.22 -0.59
N ILE A 68 3.02 -7.32 0.39
CA ILE A 68 4.13 -6.39 0.54
C ILE A 68 4.93 -6.84 1.75
N THR A 69 6.23 -7.05 1.58
CA THR A 69 7.13 -7.38 2.68
C THR A 69 8.28 -6.38 2.74
N TYR A 70 8.80 -6.16 3.95
CA TYR A 70 10.03 -5.43 4.15
C TYR A 70 10.91 -6.16 5.16
N GLY A 71 12.20 -6.23 4.86
CA GLY A 71 13.23 -6.76 5.75
C GLY A 71 14.60 -6.74 5.07
N HIS A 72 15.65 -6.62 5.88
CA HIS A 72 17.04 -6.48 5.42
C HIS A 72 17.23 -5.33 4.41
N GLY A 73 16.54 -4.21 4.66
CA GLY A 73 16.60 -3.03 3.78
C GLY A 73 16.00 -3.23 2.39
N VAL A 74 15.14 -4.24 2.20
CA VAL A 74 14.50 -4.55 0.92
C VAL A 74 12.99 -4.61 1.08
N VAL A 75 12.28 -3.84 0.28
CA VAL A 75 10.84 -3.99 0.05
C VAL A 75 10.60 -4.98 -1.08
N SER A 76 9.62 -5.88 -0.93
CA SER A 76 9.12 -6.76 -1.99
C SER A 76 7.61 -6.62 -2.15
N MET A 77 7.14 -6.54 -3.39
CA MET A 77 5.74 -6.64 -3.81
C MET A 77 5.58 -7.93 -4.60
N GLU A 78 4.83 -8.90 -4.10
CA GLU A 78 4.80 -10.28 -4.60
C GLU A 78 3.37 -10.78 -4.78
N PHE A 79 3.08 -11.33 -5.96
CA PHE A 79 1.90 -12.13 -6.22
C PHE A 79 2.14 -13.58 -5.80
N LEU A 80 1.22 -14.13 -5.02
CA LEU A 80 1.22 -15.48 -4.47
C LEU A 80 0.40 -16.46 -5.32
N ASN A 81 -0.34 -15.94 -6.29
CA ASN A 81 -1.13 -16.69 -7.26
C ASN A 81 -1.14 -15.95 -8.63
N ASN A 82 -2.09 -16.28 -9.50
CA ASN A 82 -2.14 -15.77 -10.87
C ASN A 82 -2.83 -14.39 -11.03
N THR A 83 -3.18 -13.72 -9.93
CA THR A 83 -3.88 -12.41 -9.94
C THR A 83 -2.99 -11.25 -10.42
N GLY A 84 -1.68 -11.48 -10.59
CA GLY A 84 -0.74 -10.52 -11.19
C GLY A 84 -0.78 -10.45 -12.73
N SER A 85 -1.48 -11.38 -13.39
CA SER A 85 -1.54 -11.49 -14.86
C SER A 85 -0.13 -11.47 -15.48
N GLY A 86 0.70 -12.44 -15.08
CA GLY A 86 2.10 -12.58 -15.50
C GLY A 86 3.11 -11.79 -14.67
N ARG A 87 2.66 -10.91 -13.77
CA ARG A 87 3.52 -10.26 -12.76
C ARG A 87 3.77 -11.24 -11.61
N THR A 88 5.01 -11.27 -11.14
CA THR A 88 5.44 -12.14 -10.03
C THR A 88 5.86 -11.29 -8.84
N ILE A 89 7.12 -10.86 -8.80
CA ILE A 89 7.70 -10.11 -7.70
C ILE A 89 8.49 -8.91 -8.20
N ARG A 90 8.37 -7.79 -7.48
CA ARG A 90 9.20 -6.60 -7.66
C ARG A 90 9.86 -6.26 -6.34
N LYS A 91 11.16 -5.94 -6.37
CA LYS A 91 11.93 -5.56 -5.19
C LYS A 91 12.62 -4.23 -5.39
N ALA A 92 12.80 -3.47 -4.31
CA ALA A 92 13.68 -2.32 -4.28
C ALA A 92 14.33 -2.17 -2.90
N LYS A 93 15.47 -1.51 -2.87
CA LYS A 93 16.12 -1.10 -1.62
C LYS A 93 15.33 0.03 -0.98
N LEU A 94 15.26 0.02 0.34
CA LEU A 94 14.70 1.08 1.16
C LEU A 94 15.45 1.09 2.49
N ASP A 95 16.03 2.23 2.85
CA ASP A 95 16.83 2.37 4.07
C ASP A 95 15.92 2.66 5.27
N GLY A 96 15.36 1.61 5.86
CA GLY A 96 14.41 1.72 6.97
C GLY A 96 12.99 2.03 6.49
N LEU A 97 12.01 1.22 6.89
CA LEU A 97 10.61 1.50 6.62
C LEU A 97 9.98 2.26 7.79
N GLN A 98 9.47 3.46 7.53
CA GLN A 98 8.79 4.31 8.51
C GLN A 98 7.27 4.36 8.27
N ASN A 99 6.86 4.59 7.03
CA ASN A 99 5.46 4.64 6.65
C ASN A 99 5.22 4.04 5.27
N VAL A 100 4.00 3.55 5.06
CA VAL A 100 3.50 3.13 3.76
C VAL A 100 2.08 3.63 3.56
N ARG A 101 1.82 4.24 2.40
CA ARG A 101 0.48 4.56 1.92
C ARG A 101 0.15 3.71 0.70
N ILE A 102 -1.01 3.07 0.72
CA ILE A 102 -1.48 2.16 -0.33
C ILE A 102 -2.79 2.70 -0.86
N LEU A 103 -2.80 3.08 -2.12
CA LEU A 103 -4.03 3.37 -2.86
C LEU A 103 -4.41 2.12 -3.64
N MET A 104 -5.52 1.51 -3.23
CA MET A 104 -6.13 0.39 -3.92
C MET A 104 -7.34 0.90 -4.72
N ASP A 105 -7.32 0.59 -6.01
CA ASP A 105 -8.47 0.64 -6.90
C ASP A 105 -8.75 -0.80 -7.38
N VAL A 106 -9.91 -1.04 -8.00
CA VAL A 106 -10.43 -2.38 -8.36
C VAL A 106 -9.40 -3.26 -9.09
N SER A 107 -8.51 -2.63 -9.88
CA SER A 107 -7.49 -3.36 -10.64
C SER A 107 -6.08 -2.74 -10.61
N LEU A 108 -5.82 -1.83 -9.67
CA LEU A 108 -4.57 -1.09 -9.56
C LEU A 108 -4.19 -0.90 -8.10
N MET A 109 -2.92 -1.14 -7.80
CA MET A 109 -2.35 -0.78 -6.51
C MET A 109 -1.17 0.17 -6.72
N GLU A 110 -1.21 1.31 -6.04
CA GLU A 110 -0.10 2.25 -5.91
C GLU A 110 0.37 2.30 -4.47
N VAL A 111 1.65 2.04 -4.25
CA VAL A 111 2.26 1.95 -2.94
C VAL A 111 3.37 2.99 -2.82
N TYR A 112 3.27 3.81 -1.78
CA TYR A 112 4.15 4.92 -1.47
C TYR A 112 4.84 4.63 -0.15
N PHE A 113 6.13 4.36 -0.18
CA PHE A 113 6.95 4.10 1.00
C PHE A 113 7.66 5.38 1.44
N ASN A 114 7.80 5.58 2.75
CA ASN A 114 8.52 6.69 3.37
C ASN A 114 8.18 8.03 2.71
N ASP A 115 6.90 8.41 2.74
CA ASP A 115 6.46 9.70 2.20
C ASP A 115 6.80 9.89 0.70
N GLY A 116 6.85 8.79 -0.05
CA GLY A 116 7.05 8.81 -1.49
C GLY A 116 8.52 8.81 -1.93
N GLU A 117 9.46 8.57 -1.01
CA GLU A 117 10.87 8.25 -1.34
C GLU A 117 10.97 7.11 -2.36
N LEU A 118 10.14 6.08 -2.17
CA LEU A 118 10.00 4.95 -3.08
C LEU A 118 8.52 4.79 -3.42
N VAL A 119 8.22 4.70 -4.71
CA VAL A 119 6.87 4.43 -5.20
C VAL A 119 6.88 3.23 -6.12
N MET A 120 5.96 2.30 -5.88
CA MET A 120 5.73 1.16 -6.74
C MET A 120 4.26 1.09 -7.15
N THR A 121 4.03 0.74 -8.42
CA THR A 121 2.69 0.60 -8.97
C THR A 121 2.59 -0.76 -9.65
N THR A 122 1.48 -1.46 -9.43
CA THR A 122 1.17 -2.71 -10.12
C THR A 122 -0.31 -2.80 -10.48
N ARG A 123 -0.61 -3.51 -11.57
CA ARG A 123 -1.96 -4.02 -11.81
C ARG A 123 -2.14 -5.26 -10.94
N TYR A 124 -3.30 -5.38 -10.31
CA TYR A 124 -3.68 -6.48 -9.45
C TYR A 124 -5.11 -6.84 -9.80
N TYR A 125 -5.39 -8.08 -10.19
CA TYR A 125 -6.70 -8.55 -10.60
C TYR A 125 -7.20 -9.57 -9.56
N PRO A 126 -7.73 -9.10 -8.41
CA PRO A 126 -8.14 -9.99 -7.31
C PRO A 126 -9.24 -10.97 -7.75
N GLU A 127 -9.31 -12.14 -7.11
CA GLU A 127 -10.36 -13.13 -7.42
C GLU A 127 -11.75 -12.60 -7.03
N ASP A 128 -11.85 -11.88 -5.90
CA ASP A 128 -13.00 -11.07 -5.53
C ASP A 128 -12.64 -9.56 -5.63
N PRO A 129 -13.12 -8.87 -6.68
CA PRO A 129 -12.89 -7.43 -6.83
C PRO A 129 -13.67 -6.54 -5.86
N MET A 130 -14.68 -7.08 -5.18
CA MET A 130 -15.58 -6.30 -4.31
C MET A 130 -15.25 -6.44 -2.82
N THR A 131 -14.52 -7.48 -2.44
CA THR A 131 -14.11 -7.71 -1.04
C THR A 131 -12.61 -7.93 -0.96
N THR A 132 -11.92 -7.14 -0.14
CA THR A 132 -10.49 -7.30 0.12
C THR A 132 -10.23 -7.57 1.59
N LYS A 133 -9.68 -8.74 1.89
CA LYS A 133 -9.14 -9.07 3.21
C LYS A 133 -7.71 -8.56 3.31
N VAL A 134 -7.45 -7.74 4.31
CA VAL A 134 -6.12 -7.17 4.58
C VAL A 134 -5.63 -7.68 5.92
N SER A 135 -4.38 -8.13 5.99
CA SER A 135 -3.69 -8.37 7.26
C SER A 135 -2.32 -7.69 7.29
N ILE A 136 -2.01 -7.06 8.41
CA ILE A 136 -0.82 -6.22 8.59
C ILE A 136 -0.08 -6.68 9.84
N SER A 137 1.23 -6.90 9.71
CA SER A 137 2.14 -7.14 10.82
C SER A 137 3.38 -6.28 10.71
N GLY A 138 3.93 -5.91 11.88
CA GLY A 138 5.10 -5.04 11.97
C GLY A 138 4.82 -3.56 11.74
N MET A 139 3.56 -3.12 11.70
CA MET A 139 3.17 -1.70 11.72
C MET A 139 2.33 -1.42 12.97
N GLU A 140 2.42 -0.20 13.52
CA GLU A 140 1.82 0.13 14.83
C GLU A 140 0.54 0.95 14.68
N GLN A 141 0.57 1.94 13.79
CA GLN A 141 -0.58 2.82 13.56
C GLN A 141 -1.11 2.55 12.16
N VAL A 142 -2.30 1.96 12.08
CA VAL A 142 -2.97 1.67 10.80
C VAL A 142 -4.26 2.46 10.73
N LYS A 143 -4.44 3.19 9.63
CA LYS A 143 -5.68 3.87 9.28
C LYS A 143 -6.04 3.53 7.85
N GLY A 144 -7.32 3.38 7.58
CA GLY A 144 -7.80 3.16 6.23
C GLY A 144 -9.10 3.90 6.00
N TRP A 145 -9.39 4.23 4.75
CA TRP A 145 -10.66 4.81 4.34
C TRP A 145 -11.14 4.12 3.08
N THR A 146 -12.43 3.81 3.01
CA THR A 146 -13.07 3.52 1.73
C THR A 146 -13.00 4.78 0.86
N MET A 147 -12.95 4.60 -0.45
CA MET A 147 -12.86 5.72 -1.39
C MET A 147 -14.17 5.84 -2.17
N ALA A 148 -14.59 7.06 -2.47
CA ALA A 148 -15.67 7.27 -3.43
C ALA A 148 -15.27 6.68 -4.79
N GLY A 149 -16.13 5.81 -5.35
CA GLY A 149 -16.01 5.37 -6.73
C GLY A 149 -16.12 6.56 -7.68
N GLN A 150 -15.37 6.50 -8.79
CA GLN A 150 -15.61 7.37 -9.93
C GLN A 150 -16.85 6.94 -10.71
#